data_AF-A0A925A4H7-F1
#
_entry.id   AF-A0A925A4H7-F1
#
_cell.length_a   1.000
_cell.length_b   1.000
_cell.length_c   1.000
_cell.angle_alpha   90.00
_cell.angle_beta   90.00
_cell.angle_gamma   90.00
#
_symmetry.space_group_name_H-M   'P 1'
#
loop_
_entity.id
_entity.type
_entity.pdbx_description
1 polymer ?
#
loop_
_entity_poly.entity_id
_entity_poly.type
_entity_poly.pdbx_seq_one_letter_code
_entity_poly.pdbx_strand_id
1 'polypeptide(L)'
;MSALSGLTAAVESTSVGNPVLNISIFGGFVAVTPIVVLRASRNNKTAADYYAAGRSFTGPQNGTAIAGDYLSAASFLGICGAIAINGYDGFLYSIGFLVAWLVALLFVAELMRNTG
;
A
#
# COMPACT_ATOMS: atom_id res chain seq x y z
N MET A 1 0.68 -11.41 42.38
CA MET A 1 1.67 -10.34 42.10
C MET A 1 2.90 -10.83 41.31
N SER A 2 3.02 -12.12 40.95
CA SER A 2 4.14 -12.67 40.16
C SER A 2 3.91 -12.77 38.64
N ALA A 3 2.70 -12.46 38.14
CA ALA A 3 2.40 -12.52 36.71
C ALA A 3 2.84 -11.26 35.94
N LEU A 4 3.19 -10.17 36.64
CA LEU A 4 3.61 -8.91 36.03
C LEU A 4 5.11 -8.89 35.67
N SER A 5 5.93 -9.72 36.34
CA SER A 5 7.37 -9.79 36.10
C SER A 5 7.74 -10.40 34.75
N GLY A 6 6.86 -11.24 34.18
CA GLY A 6 7.04 -11.84 32.86
C GLY A 6 6.79 -10.89 31.69
N LEU A 7 5.96 -9.85 31.87
CA LEU A 7 5.64 -8.88 30.82
C LEU A 7 6.74 -7.81 30.67
N THR A 8 7.39 -7.45 31.77
CA THR A 8 8.54 -6.52 31.78
C THR A 8 9.83 -7.14 31.22
N ALA A 9 9.91 -8.46 31.12
CA ALA A 9 11.09 -9.17 30.61
C ALA A 9 11.17 -9.21 29.07
N ALA A 10 10.10 -8.86 28.36
CA ALA A 10 10.01 -8.98 26.90
C ALA A 10 10.23 -7.66 26.14
N VAL A 11 10.71 -6.60 26.80
CA VAL A 11 11.30 -5.45 26.09
C VAL A 11 12.80 -5.73 25.96
N GLU A 12 13.12 -6.72 25.13
CA GLU A 12 14.49 -6.86 24.67
C GLU A 12 14.85 -5.54 23.94
N SER A 13 15.89 -4.86 24.41
CA SER A 13 16.42 -3.69 23.74
C SER A 13 17.13 -4.16 22.47
N THR A 14 16.33 -4.52 21.46
CA THR A 14 16.84 -4.85 20.13
C THR A 14 17.62 -3.63 19.66
N SER A 15 18.94 -3.78 19.51
CA SER A 15 19.77 -2.77 18.88
C SER A 15 19.18 -2.52 17.49
N VAL A 16 18.53 -1.36 17.32
CA VAL A 16 17.73 -1.02 16.13
C VAL A 16 18.64 -0.65 14.96
N GLY A 17 19.55 -1.55 14.57
CA GLY A 17 20.52 -1.34 13.49
C GLY A 17 21.33 -0.04 13.64
N ASN A 18 21.89 0.45 12.53
CA ASN A 18 22.55 1.75 12.48
C ASN A 18 21.51 2.85 12.15
N PRO A 19 21.21 3.82 13.05
CA PRO A 19 20.19 4.84 12.81
C PRO A 19 20.47 5.69 11.57
N VAL A 20 21.74 5.99 11.29
CA VAL A 20 22.15 6.77 10.11
C VAL A 20 21.82 6.02 8.83
N LEU A 21 21.99 4.70 8.81
CA LEU A 21 21.64 3.84 7.69
C LEU A 21 20.12 3.76 7.51
N ASN A 22 19.35 3.62 8.60
CA ASN A 22 17.88 3.55 8.52
C ASN A 22 17.29 4.86 7.96
N ILE A 23 17.77 5.99 8.47
CA ILE A 23 17.31 7.33 8.06
C ILE A 23 17.74 7.63 6.62
N SER A 24 18.94 7.21 6.20
CA SER A 24 19.39 7.42 4.83
C SER A 24 18.59 6.58 3.82
N ILE A 25 18.24 5.34 4.15
CA ILE A 25 17.37 4.51 3.31
C ILE A 25 15.97 5.12 3.21
N PHE A 26 15.37 5.51 4.35
CA PHE A 26 14.06 6.16 4.37
C PHE A 26 14.06 7.46 3.57
N GLY A 27 15.04 8.34 3.82
CA GLY A 27 15.20 9.60 3.10
C GLY A 27 15.45 9.38 1.61
N GLY A 28 16.22 8.35 1.25
CA GLY A 28 16.43 7.94 -0.14
C GLY A 28 15.14 7.53 -0.82
N PHE A 29 14.32 6.69 -0.18
CA PHE A 29 13.02 6.30 -0.71
C PHE A 29 12.10 7.52 -0.90
N VAL A 30 11.99 8.37 0.12
CA VAL A 30 11.20 9.61 0.08
C VAL A 30 11.68 10.60 -0.98
N ALA A 31 12.98 10.66 -1.28
CA ALA A 31 13.50 11.53 -2.33
C ALA A 31 13.24 10.97 -3.74
N VAL A 32 13.37 9.64 -3.92
CA VAL A 32 13.19 8.99 -5.23
C VAL A 32 11.75 9.09 -5.73
N THR A 33 10.75 8.87 -4.88
CA THR A 33 9.33 8.91 -5.27
C THR A 33 8.92 10.22 -5.95
N PRO A 34 9.12 11.42 -5.35
CA PRO A 34 8.80 12.69 -5.99
C PRO A 34 9.68 12.97 -7.21
N ILE A 35 10.95 12.53 -7.26
CA ILE A 35 11.77 12.68 -8.47
C ILE A 35 11.13 11.95 -9.65
N VAL A 36 10.65 10.72 -9.43
CA VAL A 36 9.96 9.92 -10.47
C VAL A 36 8.64 10.58 -10.86
N VAL A 37 7.81 10.99 -9.88
CA VAL A 37 6.51 11.65 -10.13
C VAL A 37 6.68 12.96 -10.89
N LEU A 38 7.62 13.82 -10.50
CA LEU A 38 7.89 15.09 -11.17
C LEU A 38 8.42 14.86 -12.59
N ARG A 39 9.29 13.86 -12.79
CA ARG A 39 9.78 13.51 -14.13
C ARG A 39 8.65 13.01 -15.03
N ALA A 40 7.74 12.19 -14.51
CA ALA A 40 6.58 11.70 -15.25
C ALA A 40 5.58 12.82 -15.57
N SER A 41 5.28 13.67 -14.58
CA SER A 41 4.31 14.77 -14.71
C SER A 41 4.71 15.83 -15.74
N ARG A 42 6.02 16.06 -15.93
CA ARG A 42 6.56 17.02 -16.91
C ARG A 42 6.17 16.74 -18.37
N ASN A 43 5.74 15.53 -18.69
CA ASN A 43 5.37 15.15 -20.06
C ASN A 43 3.87 15.36 -20.37
N ASN A 44 3.04 15.75 -19.39
CA ASN A 44 1.60 15.89 -19.56
C ASN A 44 1.25 17.29 -20.09
N LYS A 45 0.70 17.39 -21.32
CA LYS A 45 0.40 18.67 -21.99
C LYS A 45 -1.09 18.96 -22.13
N THR A 46 -1.92 17.92 -22.15
CA THR A 46 -3.38 18.04 -22.28
C THR A 46 -4.11 17.43 -21.07
N ALA A 47 -5.39 17.77 -20.91
CA ALA A 47 -6.24 17.15 -19.88
C ALA A 47 -6.37 15.63 -20.08
N ALA A 48 -6.41 15.15 -21.33
CA ALA A 48 -6.43 13.73 -21.65
C ALA A 48 -5.13 13.01 -21.22
N ASP A 49 -3.98 13.67 -21.34
CA ASP A 49 -2.70 13.14 -20.87
C ASP A 49 -2.64 13.08 -19.33
N TYR A 50 -3.25 14.05 -18.65
CA TYR A 50 -3.26 14.09 -17.19
C TYR A 50 -4.24 13.08 -16.56
N TYR A 51 -5.45 12.95 -17.12
CA TYR A 51 -6.50 12.09 -16.55
C TYR A 51 -6.53 10.67 -17.12
N ALA A 52 -6.22 10.49 -18.39
CA ALA A 52 -6.30 9.19 -19.06
C ALA A 52 -4.93 8.68 -19.54
N ALA A 53 -3.84 9.42 -19.26
CA ALA A 53 -2.51 9.13 -19.79
C ALA A 53 -2.52 8.87 -21.31
N GLY A 54 -3.36 9.61 -22.06
CA GLY A 54 -3.53 9.42 -23.50
C GLY A 54 -4.01 8.01 -23.90
N ARG A 55 -4.59 7.23 -22.98
CA ARG A 55 -4.97 5.81 -23.15
C ARG A 55 -3.79 4.92 -23.55
N SER A 56 -2.57 5.27 -23.14
CA SER A 56 -1.33 4.59 -23.57
C SER A 56 -0.90 3.42 -22.69
N PHE A 57 -1.47 3.25 -21.49
CA PHE A 57 -1.08 2.17 -20.58
C PHE A 57 -1.65 0.81 -21.00
N THR A 58 -0.79 -0.21 -20.94
CA THR A 58 -1.21 -1.60 -21.15
C THR A 58 -1.98 -2.15 -19.94
N GLY A 59 -2.80 -3.17 -20.16
CA GLY A 59 -3.57 -3.83 -19.10
C GLY A 59 -2.74 -4.24 -17.88
N PRO A 60 -1.59 -4.91 -18.04
CA PRO A 60 -0.72 -5.26 -16.91
C PRO A 60 -0.14 -4.06 -16.16
N GLN A 61 0.30 -3.00 -16.87
CA GLN A 61 0.82 -1.78 -16.23
C GLN A 61 -0.23 -1.09 -15.37
N ASN A 62 -1.46 -0.97 -15.89
CA ASN A 62 -2.58 -0.43 -15.13
C ASN A 62 -2.95 -1.34 -13.95
N GLY A 63 -2.94 -2.66 -14.14
CA GLY A 63 -3.19 -3.63 -13.08
C GLY A 63 -2.19 -3.52 -11.93
N THR A 64 -0.89 -3.41 -12.23
CA THR A 64 0.14 -3.22 -11.21
C THR A 64 0.01 -1.87 -10.48
N ALA A 65 -0.39 -0.81 -11.18
CA ALA A 65 -0.63 0.49 -10.56
C ALA A 65 -1.78 0.43 -9.54
N ILE A 66 -2.93 -0.13 -9.91
CA ILE A 66 -4.10 -0.27 -9.03
C ILE A 66 -3.79 -1.21 -7.84
N ALA A 67 -3.06 -2.30 -8.09
CA ALA A 67 -2.61 -3.19 -7.01
C ALA A 67 -1.68 -2.46 -6.03
N GLY A 68 -0.79 -1.60 -6.53
CA GLY A 68 0.09 -0.76 -5.71
C GLY A 68 -0.68 0.19 -4.81
N ASP A 69 -1.69 0.88 -5.35
CA ASP A 69 -2.56 1.77 -4.58
C ASP A 69 -3.34 1.00 -3.51
N TYR A 70 -3.81 -0.21 -3.84
CA TYR A 70 -4.52 -1.06 -2.89
C TYR A 70 -3.63 -1.57 -1.74
N LEU A 71 -2.34 -1.81 -2.00
CA LEU A 71 -1.35 -2.27 -1.03
C LEU A 71 -0.73 -1.16 -0.16
N SER A 72 -1.29 0.05 -0.21
CA SER A 72 -0.84 1.21 0.58
C SER A 72 -0.62 0.90 2.07
N ALA A 73 0.18 1.74 2.73
CA ALA A 73 0.49 1.63 4.16
C ALA A 73 -0.78 1.56 5.04
N ALA A 74 -1.86 2.22 4.63
CA ALA A 74 -3.16 2.14 5.31
C ALA A 74 -3.74 0.72 5.29
N SER A 75 -3.68 0.03 4.14
CA SER A 75 -4.14 -1.35 4.00
C SER A 75 -3.24 -2.31 4.77
N PHE A 76 -1.92 -2.14 4.69
CA PHE A 76 -0.96 -2.96 5.44
C PHE A 76 -1.16 -2.83 6.96
N LEU A 77 -1.10 -1.60 7.48
CA LEU A 77 -1.31 -1.34 8.91
C LEU A 77 -2.74 -1.67 9.35
N GLY A 78 -3.73 -1.49 8.47
CA GLY A 78 -5.13 -1.81 8.75
C GLY A 78 -5.34 -3.30 8.99
N ILE A 79 -4.84 -4.16 8.11
CA ILE A 79 -4.93 -5.62 8.30
C ILE A 79 -4.07 -6.08 9.48
N CYS A 80 -2.82 -5.59 9.61
CA CYS A 80 -1.97 -5.90 10.76
C CYS A 80 -2.63 -5.49 12.09
N GLY A 81 -3.24 -4.31 12.14
CA GLY A 81 -3.96 -3.81 13.31
C GLY A 81 -5.22 -4.62 13.60
N ALA A 82 -6.01 -4.97 12.58
CA ALA A 82 -7.20 -5.81 12.75
C ALA A 82 -6.84 -7.20 13.31
N ILE A 83 -5.75 -7.80 12.84
CA ILE A 83 -5.21 -9.07 13.36
C ILE A 83 -4.69 -8.90 14.79
N ALA A 84 -3.98 -7.81 15.09
CA ALA A 84 -3.46 -7.56 16.43
C ALA A 84 -4.57 -7.45 17.49
N ILE A 85 -5.74 -6.89 17.12
CA ILE A 85 -6.87 -6.71 18.03
C ILE A 85 -7.77 -7.96 18.08
N ASN A 86 -8.07 -8.57 16.92
CA ASN A 86 -9.09 -9.63 16.81
C ASN A 86 -8.51 -11.03 16.56
N GLY A 87 -7.18 -11.18 16.53
CA GLY A 87 -6.51 -12.46 16.32
C GLY A 87 -6.88 -13.11 14.99
N TYR A 88 -7.28 -14.38 15.05
CA TYR A 88 -7.62 -15.20 13.88
C TYR A 88 -8.79 -14.61 13.07
N ASP A 89 -9.77 -14.00 13.72
CA ASP A 89 -10.92 -13.41 13.04
C ASP A 89 -10.49 -12.19 12.21
N GLY A 90 -9.49 -11.43 12.67
CA GLY A 90 -8.86 -10.35 11.90
C GLY A 90 -8.24 -10.82 10.58
N PHE A 91 -7.69 -12.04 10.55
CA PHE A 91 -7.19 -12.65 9.33
C PHE A 91 -8.33 -13.00 8.37
N LEU A 92 -9.43 -13.57 8.87
CA LEU A 92 -10.61 -13.84 8.04
C LEU A 92 -11.22 -12.56 7.46
N TYR A 93 -11.26 -11.47 8.22
CA TYR A 93 -11.66 -10.15 7.70
C TYR A 93 -10.76 -9.65 6.57
N SER A 94 -9.45 -9.95 6.62
CA SER A 94 -8.51 -9.58 5.55
C SER A 94 -8.81 -10.28 4.22
N ILE A 95 -9.23 -11.56 4.27
CA ILE A 95 -9.65 -12.31 3.07
C ILE A 95 -10.87 -11.63 2.46
N GLY A 96 -11.85 -11.27 3.29
CA GLY A 96 -13.05 -10.56 2.86
C GLY A 96 -12.73 -9.22 2.19
N PHE A 97 -11.78 -8.45 2.76
CA PHE A 97 -11.29 -7.20 2.18
C PHE A 97 -10.70 -7.43 0.78
N LEU A 98 -9.78 -8.38 0.62
CA LEU A 98 -9.15 -8.72 -0.66
C LEU A 98 -10.18 -9.20 -1.70
N VAL A 99 -11.10 -10.08 -1.31
CA VAL A 99 -12.14 -10.59 -2.20
C VAL A 99 -13.10 -9.49 -2.63
N ALA A 100 -13.51 -8.61 -1.71
CA ALA A 100 -14.38 -7.48 -2.04
C ALA A 100 -13.74 -6.53 -3.06
N TRP A 101 -12.43 -6.29 -2.96
CA TRP A 101 -11.70 -5.53 -3.96
C TRP A 101 -11.67 -6.22 -5.33
N LEU A 102 -11.43 -7.53 -5.39
CA LEU A 102 -11.50 -8.28 -6.65
C LEU A 102 -12.91 -8.23 -7.26
N VAL A 103 -13.96 -8.39 -6.44
CA VAL A 103 -15.35 -8.26 -6.86
C VAL A 103 -15.61 -6.85 -7.42
N ALA A 104 -15.14 -5.80 -6.77
CA ALA A 104 -15.26 -4.43 -7.28
C ALA A 104 -14.53 -4.25 -8.63
N LEU A 105 -13.33 -4.81 -8.78
CA LEU A 105 -12.60 -4.76 -10.06
C LEU A 105 -13.30 -5.53 -11.19
N LEU A 106 -13.86 -6.71 -10.90
CA LEU A 106 -14.53 -7.52 -11.91
C LEU A 106 -15.90 -6.94 -12.29
N PHE A 107 -16.71 -6.50 -11.35
CA PHE A 107 -18.07 -6.04 -11.66
C PHE A 107 -18.16 -4.55 -11.93
N VAL A 108 -17.51 -3.71 -11.11
CA VAL A 108 -17.64 -2.25 -11.22
C VAL A 108 -16.64 -1.71 -12.23
N ALA A 109 -15.36 -2.10 -12.14
CA ALA A 109 -14.35 -1.56 -13.05
C ALA A 109 -14.55 -2.04 -14.50
N GLU A 110 -15.03 -3.26 -14.73
CA GLU A 110 -15.38 -3.72 -16.09
C GLU A 110 -16.56 -2.92 -16.67
N LEU A 111 -17.61 -2.66 -15.87
CA LEU A 111 -18.74 -1.81 -16.29
C LEU A 111 -18.25 -0.40 -16.65
N MET A 112 -17.46 0.22 -15.79
CA MET A 112 -16.90 1.56 -16.01
C MET A 112 -15.98 1.63 -17.25
N ARG A 113 -15.22 0.56 -17.52
CA ARG A 113 -14.38 0.46 -18.74
C ARG A 113 -15.23 0.40 -20.01
N ASN A 114 -16.42 -0.21 -19.94
CA ASN A 114 -17.28 -0.42 -21.11
C ASN A 114 -18.22 0.78 -21.40
N THR A 115 -18.27 1.78 -20.51
CA THR A 115 -19.06 3.01 -20.70
C THR A 115 -18.32 4.14 -21.45
N GLY A 116 -17.06 3.96 -21.88
CA GLY A 116 -16.28 4.95 -22.66
C GLY A 116 -14.81 4.61 -22.96
#